data_AF-A0A1B1DWB9-F1
#
_entry.id   AF-A0A1B1DWB9-F1
#
_cell.length_a   1.000
_cell.length_b   1.000
_cell.length_c   1.000
_cell.angle_alpha   90.00
_cell.angle_beta   90.00
_cell.angle_gamma   90.00
#
_symmetry.space_group_name_H-M   'P 1'
#
loop_
_entity.id
_entity.type
_entity.pdbx_description
1 polymer ?
#
loop_
_entity_poly.entity_id
_entity_poly.type
_entity_poly.pdbx_seq_one_letter_code
_entity_poly.pdbx_strand_id
1 'polypeptide(L)'
;MADEDQFLRSLTSYSQFYETFDNVNIDNCSSKGTTSEQLGETLRGKLNGYPGLRGQEKKIMGAYCSACKKKREQSNDNTPCWFFYYWLGDKYWNDLKNHKFSDLLREIHTTLMGGNHDEECRIQYSDVNKKLLPQMKTIFDYFYEHEKINKQLLQNGLNCKDQLSPYVNKISSACITLREDCKGKEHISDSYCNDFNTKYKVHCNVAEALKLYCTEAATLGESSQHTSVKQKLEAEREIVQQKIELAKQAAQQEKQTTLFQLKEAESKASAATSLSSAFGTLAVIELPAALFFLYKVKL
;
A
#
# COMPACT_ATOMS: atom_id res chain seq x y z
N MET A 1 3.07 21.68 15.07
CA MET A 1 1.89 21.18 14.33
C MET A 1 1.83 21.74 12.91
N ALA A 2 2.03 23.05 12.67
CA ALA A 2 2.02 23.61 11.30
C ALA A 2 3.12 23.03 10.38
N ASP A 3 4.33 22.85 10.90
CA ASP A 3 5.48 22.40 10.09
C ASP A 3 5.41 20.91 9.70
N GLU A 4 4.80 20.05 10.53
CA GLU A 4 4.61 18.61 10.22
C GLU A 4 3.60 18.43 9.08
N ASP A 5 2.50 19.18 9.10
CA ASP A 5 1.48 19.14 8.04
C ASP A 5 2.06 19.63 6.70
N GLN A 6 2.95 20.63 6.73
CA GLN A 6 3.64 21.11 5.54
C GLN A 6 4.58 20.05 4.94
N PHE A 7 5.35 19.34 5.78
CA PHE A 7 6.20 18.25 5.31
C PHE A 7 5.38 17.11 4.69
N LEU A 8 4.31 16.67 5.34
CA LEU A 8 3.44 15.62 4.83
C LEU A 8 2.79 15.99 3.48
N ARG A 9 2.40 17.26 3.31
CA ARG A 9 1.89 17.79 2.03
C ARG A 9 2.96 17.86 0.92
N SER A 10 4.25 17.88 1.28
CA SER A 10 5.36 17.84 0.31
C SER A 10 5.70 16.43 -0.20
N LEU A 11 5.11 15.40 0.41
CA LEU A 11 5.26 14.02 -0.04
C LEU A 11 4.57 13.82 -1.38
N THR A 12 5.16 13.00 -2.24
CA THR A 12 4.69 12.79 -3.61
C THR A 12 3.34 12.07 -3.60
N SER A 13 3.17 11.13 -2.68
CA SER A 13 1.92 10.45 -2.37
C SER A 13 0.75 11.40 -2.10
N TYR A 14 0.97 12.51 -1.42
CA TYR A 14 -0.08 13.45 -1.07
C TYR A 14 -0.67 14.12 -2.31
N SER A 15 0.17 14.74 -3.14
CA SER A 15 -0.27 15.42 -4.37
C SER A 15 -0.80 14.42 -5.41
N GLN A 16 -0.21 13.23 -5.51
CA GLN A 16 -0.63 12.22 -6.50
C GLN A 16 -1.97 11.56 -6.18
N PHE A 17 -2.34 11.44 -4.90
CA PHE A 17 -3.51 10.68 -4.46
C PHE A 17 -4.46 11.50 -3.57
N TYR A 18 -4.03 11.88 -2.37
CA TYR A 18 -4.92 12.51 -1.39
C TYR A 18 -5.52 13.82 -1.88
N GLU A 19 -4.71 14.70 -2.49
CA GLU A 19 -5.19 15.96 -3.08
C GLU A 19 -6.19 15.71 -4.21
N THR A 20 -5.94 14.69 -5.04
CA THR A 20 -6.87 14.28 -6.09
C THR A 20 -8.22 13.85 -5.49
N PHE A 21 -8.20 13.03 -4.45
CA PHE A 21 -9.43 12.54 -3.81
C PHE A 21 -10.20 13.65 -3.07
N ASP A 22 -9.49 14.63 -2.53
CA ASP A 22 -10.11 15.76 -1.83
C ASP A 22 -10.76 16.78 -2.76
N ASN A 23 -10.17 16.99 -3.94
CA ASN A 23 -10.60 17.98 -4.93
C ASN A 23 -11.35 17.37 -6.12
N VAL A 24 -11.66 16.07 -6.04
CA VAL A 24 -12.35 15.36 -7.11
C VAL A 24 -13.69 16.03 -7.41
N ASN A 25 -13.86 16.39 -8.67
CA ASN A 25 -15.13 16.86 -9.25
C ASN A 25 -15.45 15.98 -10.46
N ILE A 26 -15.47 14.67 -10.23
CA ILE A 26 -15.62 13.68 -11.30
C ILE A 26 -17.10 13.41 -11.58
N ASP A 27 -17.45 13.58 -12.86
CA ASP A 27 -18.74 13.23 -13.45
C ASP A 27 -18.72 11.88 -14.21
N ASN A 28 -17.58 11.17 -14.28
CA ASN A 28 -17.38 10.03 -15.19
C ASN A 28 -17.10 8.68 -14.52
N CYS A 29 -17.66 8.43 -13.33
CA CYS A 29 -17.67 7.07 -12.82
C CYS A 29 -18.69 6.24 -13.61
N SER A 30 -18.30 5.71 -14.77
CA SER A 30 -19.18 4.91 -15.62
C SER A 30 -18.75 3.45 -15.60
N SER A 31 -19.68 2.55 -15.30
CA SER A 31 -19.54 1.11 -15.53
C SER A 31 -20.32 0.70 -16.76
N LYS A 32 -20.00 -0.46 -17.38
CA LYS A 32 -20.72 -0.93 -18.57
C LYS A 32 -22.21 -1.07 -18.25
N GLY A 33 -23.04 -0.24 -18.89
CA GLY A 33 -24.50 -0.28 -18.78
C GLY A 33 -25.13 0.55 -17.67
N THR A 34 -24.35 1.31 -16.88
CA THR A 34 -24.88 2.20 -15.81
C THR A 34 -24.21 3.57 -15.88
N THR A 35 -25.00 4.65 -15.81
CA THR A 35 -24.46 6.02 -15.83
C THR A 35 -23.89 6.42 -14.46
N SER A 36 -23.02 7.43 -14.44
CA SER A 36 -22.45 7.95 -13.18
C SER A 36 -23.53 8.52 -12.26
N GLU A 37 -24.61 9.07 -12.81
CA GLU A 37 -25.76 9.54 -12.04
C GLU A 37 -26.44 8.37 -11.33
N GLN A 38 -26.77 7.30 -12.05
CA GLN A 38 -27.44 6.12 -11.49
C GLN A 38 -26.62 5.45 -10.38
N LEU A 39 -25.30 5.34 -10.57
CA LEU A 39 -24.38 4.84 -9.54
C LEU A 39 -24.36 5.76 -8.32
N GLY A 40 -24.31 7.09 -8.55
CA GLY A 40 -24.37 8.09 -7.48
C GLY A 40 -25.66 8.00 -6.66
N GLU A 41 -26.81 7.83 -7.32
CA GLU A 41 -28.10 7.68 -6.64
C GLU A 41 -28.20 6.38 -5.85
N THR A 42 -27.70 5.28 -6.41
CA THR A 42 -27.65 3.99 -5.73
C THR A 42 -26.76 4.06 -4.50
N LEU A 43 -25.57 4.67 -4.63
CA LEU A 43 -24.64 4.85 -3.53
C LEU A 43 -25.24 5.74 -2.45
N ARG A 44 -25.87 6.86 -2.82
CA ARG A 44 -26.62 7.72 -1.90
C ARG A 44 -27.65 6.91 -1.11
N GLY A 45 -28.39 6.03 -1.78
CA GLY A 45 -29.34 5.12 -1.15
C GLY A 45 -28.70 4.23 -0.09
N LYS A 46 -27.53 3.63 -0.37
CA LYS A 46 -26.77 2.82 0.61
C LYS A 46 -26.22 3.66 1.75
N LEU A 47 -25.71 4.86 1.45
CA LEU A 47 -25.13 5.77 2.44
C LEU A 47 -26.16 6.38 3.40
N ASN A 48 -27.47 6.32 3.09
CA ASN A 48 -28.52 6.75 4.03
C ASN A 48 -28.50 6.01 5.38
N GLY A 49 -27.96 4.79 5.40
CA GLY A 49 -27.72 4.03 6.63
C GLY A 49 -26.62 4.61 7.53
N TYR A 50 -25.84 5.58 7.02
CA TYR A 50 -24.71 6.20 7.70
C TYR A 50 -24.99 7.71 7.84
N PRO A 51 -25.60 8.17 8.95
CA PRO A 51 -26.05 9.55 9.08
C PRO A 51 -24.96 10.61 8.85
N GLY A 52 -23.71 10.31 9.21
CA GLY A 52 -22.57 11.21 9.00
C GLY A 52 -22.06 11.28 7.56
N LEU A 53 -22.50 10.37 6.67
CA LEU A 53 -22.09 10.33 5.26
C LEU A 53 -23.14 10.90 4.30
N ARG A 54 -24.23 11.48 4.81
CA ARG A 54 -25.26 12.11 3.99
C ARG A 54 -24.64 13.24 3.15
N GLY A 55 -24.84 13.19 1.84
CA GLY A 55 -24.30 14.17 0.88
C GLY A 55 -22.84 13.93 0.48
N GLN A 56 -22.20 12.86 0.97
CA GLN A 56 -20.81 12.53 0.64
C GLN A 56 -20.68 11.59 -0.57
N GLU A 57 -21.80 11.14 -1.16
CA GLU A 57 -21.83 10.13 -2.23
C GLU A 57 -20.96 10.52 -3.43
N LYS A 58 -21.05 11.76 -3.90
CA LYS A 58 -20.30 12.23 -5.08
C LYS A 58 -18.80 12.23 -4.80
N LYS A 59 -18.40 12.66 -3.60
CA LYS A 59 -17.00 12.74 -3.18
C LYS A 59 -16.39 11.35 -3.01
N ILE A 60 -17.09 10.45 -2.32
CA ILE A 60 -16.66 9.06 -2.14
C ILE A 60 -16.58 8.35 -3.49
N MET A 61 -17.61 8.48 -4.33
CA MET A 61 -17.64 7.89 -5.67
C MET A 61 -16.47 8.40 -6.52
N GLY A 62 -16.29 9.71 -6.64
CA GLY A 62 -15.21 10.24 -7.47
C GLY A 62 -13.81 9.85 -6.97
N ALA A 63 -13.59 9.75 -5.66
CA ALA A 63 -12.32 9.27 -5.10
C ALA A 63 -12.07 7.80 -5.45
N TYR A 64 -13.08 6.94 -5.27
CA TYR A 64 -13.02 5.52 -5.63
C TYR A 64 -12.72 5.33 -7.13
N CYS A 65 -13.43 6.06 -7.99
CA CYS A 65 -13.29 5.91 -9.45
C CYS A 65 -11.96 6.49 -9.94
N SER A 66 -11.44 7.55 -9.29
CA SER A 66 -10.07 8.04 -9.51
C SER A 66 -9.02 6.97 -9.18
N ALA A 67 -9.18 6.28 -8.06
CA ALA A 67 -8.27 5.21 -7.66
C ALA A 67 -8.33 4.03 -8.65
N CYS A 68 -9.52 3.60 -9.06
CA CYS A 68 -9.69 2.55 -10.07
C CYS A 68 -9.08 2.95 -11.43
N LYS A 69 -9.30 4.20 -11.87
CA LYS A 69 -8.70 4.72 -13.10
C LYS A 69 -7.16 4.69 -13.05
N LYS A 70 -6.57 5.22 -11.97
CA LYS A 70 -5.11 5.18 -11.77
C LYS A 70 -4.59 3.75 -11.73
N LYS A 71 -5.31 2.82 -11.11
CA LYS A 71 -4.97 1.39 -11.09
C LYS A 71 -4.89 0.82 -12.50
N ARG A 72 -5.87 1.11 -13.37
CA ARG A 72 -5.86 0.69 -14.79
C ARG A 72 -4.67 1.27 -15.54
N GLU A 73 -4.39 2.56 -15.35
CA GLU A 73 -3.26 3.25 -15.98
C GLU A 73 -1.90 2.69 -15.51
N GLN A 74 -1.82 2.18 -14.28
CA GLN A 74 -0.59 1.63 -13.67
C GLN A 74 -0.46 0.11 -13.79
N SER A 75 -1.00 -0.49 -14.87
CA SER A 75 -0.92 -1.95 -15.10
C SER A 75 -1.55 -2.79 -13.97
N ASN A 76 -2.69 -2.34 -13.43
CA ASN A 76 -3.43 -2.97 -12.33
C ASN A 76 -2.68 -3.02 -10.99
N ASP A 77 -1.80 -2.05 -10.72
CA ASP A 77 -1.23 -1.85 -9.39
C ASP A 77 -2.33 -1.42 -8.39
N ASN A 78 -2.38 -2.07 -7.23
CA ASN A 78 -3.32 -1.76 -6.16
C ASN A 78 -2.91 -0.53 -5.33
N THR A 79 -1.73 0.06 -5.56
CA THR A 79 -1.27 1.28 -4.89
C THR A 79 -2.35 2.37 -4.77
N PRO A 80 -3.04 2.79 -5.86
CA PRO A 80 -4.09 3.80 -5.75
C PRO A 80 -5.27 3.38 -4.87
N CYS A 81 -5.58 2.08 -4.84
CA CYS A 81 -6.66 1.53 -4.03
C CYS A 81 -6.31 1.51 -2.53
N TRP A 82 -5.03 1.29 -2.18
CA TRP A 82 -4.55 1.45 -0.81
C TRP A 82 -4.66 2.90 -0.35
N PHE A 83 -4.29 3.87 -1.20
CA PHE A 83 -4.48 5.28 -0.89
C PHE A 83 -5.96 5.63 -0.69
N PHE A 84 -6.86 5.12 -1.53
CA PHE A 84 -8.30 5.30 -1.34
C PHE A 84 -8.77 4.70 -0.02
N TYR A 85 -8.33 3.48 0.33
CA TYR A 85 -8.68 2.82 1.60
C TYR A 85 -8.32 3.70 2.80
N TYR A 86 -7.08 4.21 2.86
CA TYR A 86 -6.64 5.05 3.97
C TYR A 86 -7.28 6.44 3.96
N TRP A 87 -7.48 7.04 2.78
CA TRP A 87 -8.20 8.32 2.66
C TRP A 87 -9.63 8.22 3.16
N LEU A 88 -10.36 7.17 2.77
CA LEU A 88 -11.75 6.97 3.16
C LEU A 88 -11.88 6.81 4.67
N GLY A 89 -11.01 6.00 5.26
CA GLY A 89 -10.99 5.79 6.70
C GLY A 89 -10.59 7.05 7.47
N ASP A 90 -9.50 7.72 7.09
CA ASP A 90 -9.03 8.95 7.74
C ASP A 90 -10.10 10.05 7.72
N LYS A 91 -10.79 10.19 6.59
CA LYS A 91 -11.80 11.24 6.40
C LYS A 91 -13.12 10.96 7.12
N TYR A 92 -13.60 9.72 7.07
CA TYR A 92 -14.98 9.40 7.43
C TYR A 92 -15.15 8.45 8.62
N TRP A 93 -14.07 7.98 9.26
CA TRP A 93 -14.21 7.03 10.37
C TRP A 93 -15.13 7.52 11.47
N ASN A 94 -15.01 8.80 11.86
CA ASN A 94 -15.82 9.38 12.93
C ASN A 94 -17.31 9.45 12.55
N ASP A 95 -17.61 9.51 11.25
CA ASP A 95 -18.97 9.60 10.71
C ASP A 95 -19.67 8.23 10.64
N LEU A 96 -18.92 7.14 10.80
CA LEU A 96 -19.46 5.78 10.85
C LEU A 96 -20.25 5.48 12.13
N LYS A 97 -20.00 6.22 13.22
CA LYS A 97 -20.58 5.95 14.54
C LYS A 97 -20.36 4.49 14.97
N ASN A 98 -21.41 3.67 14.93
CA ASN A 98 -21.39 2.26 15.33
C ASN A 98 -21.26 1.28 14.14
N HIS A 99 -21.24 1.80 12.91
CA HIS A 99 -21.07 0.97 11.71
C HIS A 99 -19.60 0.56 11.54
N LYS A 100 -19.38 -0.64 11.01
CA LYS A 100 -18.02 -1.11 10.70
C LYS A 100 -17.51 -0.44 9.43
N PHE A 101 -16.24 -0.08 9.41
CA PHE A 101 -15.59 0.43 8.20
C PHE A 101 -15.62 -0.57 7.04
N SER A 102 -15.52 -1.86 7.35
CA SER A 102 -15.68 -2.95 6.38
C SER A 102 -17.05 -2.96 5.69
N ASP A 103 -18.12 -2.58 6.41
CA ASP A 103 -19.46 -2.53 5.84
C ASP A 103 -19.57 -1.36 4.86
N LEU A 104 -19.01 -0.19 5.20
CA LEU A 104 -18.94 0.94 4.28
C LEU A 104 -18.17 0.58 3.00
N LEU A 105 -16.97 -0.01 3.13
CA LEU A 105 -16.17 -0.44 1.98
C LEU A 105 -16.96 -1.42 1.10
N ARG A 106 -17.66 -2.39 1.71
CA ARG A 106 -18.49 -3.34 0.97
C ARG A 106 -19.61 -2.63 0.20
N GLU A 107 -20.32 -1.68 0.81
CA GLU A 107 -21.37 -0.92 0.10
C GLU A 107 -20.79 -0.12 -1.07
N ILE A 108 -19.63 0.51 -0.89
CA ILE A 108 -18.95 1.27 -1.96
C ILE A 108 -18.54 0.32 -3.08
N HIS A 109 -17.81 -0.75 -2.76
CA HIS A 109 -17.34 -1.71 -3.74
C HIS A 109 -18.54 -2.30 -4.49
N THR A 110 -19.52 -2.86 -3.79
CA THR A 110 -20.69 -3.49 -4.44
C THR A 110 -21.51 -2.55 -5.31
N THR A 111 -21.61 -1.28 -4.94
CA THR A 111 -22.35 -0.30 -5.74
C THR A 111 -21.55 0.14 -6.96
N LEU A 112 -20.25 0.39 -6.79
CA LEU A 112 -19.39 0.97 -7.83
C LEU A 112 -18.59 -0.06 -8.63
N MET A 113 -18.73 -1.35 -8.30
CA MET A 113 -18.23 -2.46 -9.10
C MET A 113 -18.89 -2.40 -10.48
N GLY A 114 -18.09 -2.40 -11.52
CA GLY A 114 -18.49 -2.74 -12.88
C GLY A 114 -18.28 -4.23 -13.16
N GLY A 115 -18.20 -4.58 -14.43
CA GLY A 115 -18.09 -5.97 -14.87
C GLY A 115 -16.68 -6.56 -14.83
N ASN A 116 -15.62 -5.78 -14.54
CA ASN A 116 -14.24 -6.28 -14.53
C ASN A 116 -13.61 -6.18 -13.14
N HIS A 117 -13.59 -7.32 -12.44
CA HIS A 117 -13.16 -7.42 -11.05
C HIS A 117 -11.69 -7.01 -10.82
N ASP A 118 -10.81 -7.25 -11.80
CA ASP A 118 -9.37 -7.05 -11.66
C ASP A 118 -8.95 -5.58 -11.70
N GLU A 119 -9.76 -4.73 -12.32
CA GLU A 119 -9.48 -3.30 -12.52
C GLU A 119 -10.01 -2.42 -11.37
N GLU A 120 -10.67 -3.03 -10.40
CA GLU A 120 -11.42 -2.33 -9.35
C GLU A 120 -10.69 -2.35 -8.01
N CYS A 121 -10.96 -1.36 -7.18
CA CYS A 121 -10.45 -1.29 -5.82
C CYS A 121 -11.31 -2.18 -4.91
N ARG A 122 -10.68 -3.16 -4.26
CA ARG A 122 -11.36 -4.15 -3.40
C ARG A 122 -10.65 -4.36 -2.07
N ILE A 123 -9.78 -3.42 -1.73
CA ILE A 123 -8.95 -3.50 -0.55
C ILE A 123 -9.82 -3.53 0.71
N GLN A 124 -9.63 -4.55 1.53
CA GLN A 124 -10.32 -4.72 2.79
C GLN A 124 -9.44 -5.52 3.74
N TYR A 125 -9.39 -5.09 5.00
CA TYR A 125 -8.80 -5.85 6.09
C TYR A 125 -9.87 -6.27 7.09
N SER A 126 -9.71 -7.44 7.68
CA SER A 126 -10.67 -8.04 8.62
C SER A 126 -10.52 -7.54 10.07
N ASP A 127 -9.37 -6.97 10.42
CA ASP A 127 -8.90 -6.72 11.81
C ASP A 127 -8.74 -5.22 12.15
N VAL A 128 -9.34 -4.33 11.37
CA VAL A 128 -9.11 -2.88 11.50
C VAL A 128 -10.11 -2.20 12.43
N ASN A 129 -9.58 -1.33 13.29
CA ASN A 129 -10.35 -0.52 14.21
C ASN A 129 -9.88 0.95 14.22
N LYS A 130 -10.63 1.78 14.95
CA LYS A 130 -10.44 3.25 15.01
C LYS A 130 -9.04 3.65 15.44
N LYS A 131 -8.46 2.90 16.39
CA LYS A 131 -7.15 3.20 16.96
C LYS A 131 -6.03 2.81 16.01
N LEU A 132 -6.21 1.74 15.26
CA LEU A 132 -5.18 1.18 14.39
C LEU A 132 -5.10 1.87 13.03
N LEU A 133 -6.23 2.25 12.43
CA LEU A 133 -6.24 2.81 11.06
C LEU A 133 -5.28 4.00 10.87
N PRO A 134 -5.20 5.01 11.76
CA PRO A 134 -4.25 6.12 11.61
C PRO A 134 -2.78 5.66 11.66
N GLN A 135 -2.48 4.64 12.46
CA GLN A 135 -1.14 4.06 12.55
C GLN A 135 -0.81 3.30 11.26
N MET A 136 -1.76 2.53 10.75
CA MET A 136 -1.62 1.78 9.49
C MET A 136 -1.36 2.72 8.32
N LYS A 137 -2.13 3.82 8.24
CA LYS A 137 -1.94 4.89 7.24
C LYS A 137 -0.54 5.50 7.34
N THR A 138 -0.09 5.84 8.54
CA THR A 138 1.25 6.41 8.77
C THR A 138 2.35 5.48 8.24
N ILE A 139 2.25 4.18 8.52
CA ILE A 139 3.22 3.18 8.04
C ILE A 139 3.14 3.02 6.53
N PHE A 140 1.94 3.00 5.95
CA PHE A 140 1.75 2.88 4.52
C PHE A 140 2.32 4.11 3.76
N ASP A 141 2.04 5.31 4.23
CA ASP A 141 2.55 6.55 3.63
C ASP A 141 4.10 6.58 3.69
N TYR A 142 4.70 6.15 4.81
CA TYR A 142 6.14 5.99 4.91
C TYR A 142 6.67 4.89 3.99
N PHE A 143 6.04 3.70 3.95
CA PHE A 143 6.42 2.61 3.06
C PHE A 143 6.49 3.07 1.61
N TYR A 144 5.51 3.85 1.15
CA TYR A 144 5.46 4.35 -0.21
C TYR A 144 6.58 5.38 -0.51
N GLU A 145 6.89 6.27 0.44
CA GLU A 145 7.87 7.35 0.26
C GLU A 145 9.25 7.05 0.88
N HIS A 146 9.50 5.83 1.37
CA HIS A 146 10.65 5.55 2.24
C HIS A 146 11.99 5.88 1.60
N GLU A 147 12.16 5.65 0.29
CA GLU A 147 13.42 5.99 -0.40
C GLU A 147 13.69 7.49 -0.35
N LYS A 148 12.68 8.33 -0.65
CA LYS A 148 12.78 9.79 -0.63
C LYS A 148 13.02 10.29 0.80
N ILE A 149 12.25 9.79 1.75
CA ILE A 149 12.34 10.18 3.17
C ILE A 149 13.70 9.78 3.74
N ASN A 150 14.13 8.53 3.52
CA ASN A 150 15.42 8.05 4.02
C ASN A 150 16.58 8.78 3.34
N LYS A 151 16.48 9.09 2.05
CA LYS A 151 17.49 9.89 1.36
C LYS A 151 17.57 11.31 1.95
N GLN A 152 16.45 11.96 2.22
CA GLN A 152 16.43 13.28 2.86
C GLN A 152 17.00 13.23 4.29
N LEU A 153 16.67 12.19 5.06
CA LEU A 153 17.22 11.98 6.39
C LEU A 153 18.74 11.85 6.39
N LEU A 154 19.27 11.12 5.40
CA LEU A 154 20.69 10.75 5.34
C LEU A 154 21.53 11.73 4.52
N GLN A 155 20.91 12.67 3.79
CA GLN A 155 21.62 13.65 2.98
C GLN A 155 22.41 14.61 3.87
N ASN A 156 23.74 14.58 3.74
CA ASN A 156 24.72 15.35 4.51
C ASN A 156 24.89 14.92 5.99
N GLY A 157 24.61 13.66 6.31
CA GLY A 157 24.57 13.15 7.68
C GLY A 157 23.14 13.16 8.23
N LEU A 158 22.86 12.40 9.29
CA LEU A 158 21.48 12.29 9.79
C LEU A 158 21.02 13.64 10.33
N ASN A 159 20.13 14.32 9.61
CA ASN A 159 19.57 15.59 10.05
C ASN A 159 18.47 15.34 11.10
N CYS A 160 18.92 15.15 12.33
CA CYS A 160 18.06 14.87 13.48
C CYS A 160 17.49 16.12 14.16
N LYS A 161 17.89 17.31 13.69
CA LYS A 161 17.53 18.60 14.31
C LYS A 161 16.36 19.30 13.59
N ASP A 162 16.08 18.94 12.34
CA ASP A 162 15.04 19.60 11.53
C ASP A 162 13.69 18.84 11.53
N GLN A 163 12.72 19.37 10.78
CA GLN A 163 11.29 18.98 10.67
C GLN A 163 11.00 17.47 10.51
N LEU A 164 12.00 16.65 10.17
CA LEU A 164 11.86 15.20 10.04
C LEU A 164 11.86 14.44 11.36
N SER A 165 12.40 15.00 12.45
CA SER A 165 12.44 14.32 13.76
C SER A 165 11.04 13.98 14.32
N PRO A 166 10.06 14.90 14.32
CA PRO A 166 8.67 14.58 14.69
C PRO A 166 8.05 13.49 13.81
N TYR A 167 8.32 13.50 12.51
CA TYR A 167 7.75 12.52 11.59
C TYR A 167 8.35 11.12 11.77
N VAL A 168 9.68 11.00 11.92
CA VAL A 168 10.34 9.72 12.27
C VAL A 168 9.83 9.19 13.61
N ASN A 169 9.61 10.06 14.60
CA ASN A 169 9.01 9.70 15.88
C ASN A 169 7.59 9.15 15.73
N LYS A 170 6.78 9.76 14.85
CA LYS A 170 5.42 9.33 14.55
C LYS A 170 5.40 7.95 13.88
N ILE A 171 6.23 7.74 12.87
CA ILE A 171 6.36 6.44 12.19
C ILE A 171 6.81 5.37 13.17
N SER A 172 7.87 5.62 13.95
CA SER A 172 8.37 4.66 14.94
C SER A 172 7.32 4.32 15.99
N SER A 173 6.57 5.31 16.48
CA SER A 173 5.47 5.07 17.44
C SER A 173 4.34 4.24 16.82
N ALA A 174 4.00 4.47 15.55
CA ALA A 174 3.02 3.67 14.81
C ALA A 174 3.49 2.22 14.65
N CYS A 175 4.76 2.04 14.29
CA CYS A 175 5.40 0.73 14.13
C CYS A 175 5.41 -0.07 15.44
N ILE A 176 5.78 0.55 16.57
CA ILE A 176 5.75 -0.10 17.88
C ILE A 176 4.31 -0.48 18.25
N THR A 177 3.36 0.44 18.06
CA THR A 177 1.94 0.18 18.38
C THR A 177 1.38 -1.01 17.60
N LEU A 178 1.64 -1.07 16.28
CA LEU A 178 1.15 -2.15 15.43
C LEU A 178 1.93 -3.46 15.63
N ARG A 179 3.22 -3.40 15.96
CA ARG A 179 3.98 -4.60 16.34
C ARG A 179 3.38 -5.25 17.57
N GLU A 180 3.05 -4.47 18.60
CA GLU A 180 2.41 -4.98 19.82
C GLU A 180 1.01 -5.53 19.55
N ASP A 181 0.20 -4.83 18.74
CA ASP A 181 -1.14 -5.30 18.38
C ASP A 181 -1.11 -6.61 17.57
N CYS A 182 -0.07 -6.79 16.74
CA CYS A 182 0.06 -7.95 15.86
C CYS A 182 0.75 -9.17 16.48
N LYS A 183 1.18 -9.12 17.75
CA LYS A 183 1.74 -10.28 18.45
C LYS A 183 0.74 -11.42 18.51
N GLY A 184 1.13 -12.60 18.04
CA GLY A 184 0.29 -13.80 18.06
C GLY A 184 -0.81 -13.82 16.98
N LYS A 185 -0.77 -12.90 16.01
CA LYS A 185 -1.73 -12.77 14.89
C LYS A 185 -1.08 -12.99 13.52
N GLU A 186 0.06 -13.69 13.46
CA GLU A 186 0.95 -13.74 12.29
C GLU A 186 0.42 -14.56 11.10
N HIS A 187 -0.72 -15.25 11.23
CA HIS A 187 -1.23 -16.19 10.20
C HIS A 187 -2.70 -16.01 9.86
N ILE A 188 -3.31 -14.89 10.23
CA ILE A 188 -4.69 -14.59 9.85
C ILE A 188 -4.69 -14.06 8.41
N SER A 189 -5.23 -14.83 7.47
CA SER A 189 -5.44 -14.39 6.09
C SER A 189 -6.25 -13.10 6.07
N ASP A 190 -5.92 -12.18 5.14
CA ASP A 190 -6.63 -10.91 4.95
C ASP A 190 -6.65 -10.01 6.22
N SER A 191 -5.67 -10.20 7.10
CA SER A 191 -5.40 -9.33 8.23
C SER A 191 -4.29 -8.34 7.90
N TYR A 192 -4.37 -7.14 8.47
CA TYR A 192 -3.28 -6.18 8.41
C TYR A 192 -2.03 -6.76 9.07
N CYS A 193 -2.17 -7.58 10.11
CA CYS A 193 -1.01 -8.15 10.80
C CYS A 193 -0.17 -9.09 9.94
N ASN A 194 -0.77 -9.79 8.99
CA ASN A 194 -0.01 -10.55 8.00
C ASN A 194 0.84 -9.62 7.11
N ASP A 195 0.24 -8.56 6.56
CA ASP A 195 0.95 -7.57 5.74
C ASP A 195 1.98 -6.79 6.55
N PHE A 196 1.70 -6.48 7.81
CA PHE A 196 2.65 -5.86 8.71
C PHE A 196 3.91 -6.71 8.84
N ASN A 197 3.77 -8.00 9.14
CA ASN A 197 4.91 -8.88 9.34
C ASN A 197 5.70 -9.16 8.06
N THR A 198 5.02 -9.28 6.92
CA THR A 198 5.64 -9.67 5.64
C THR A 198 6.15 -8.49 4.82
N LYS A 199 5.48 -7.33 4.88
CA LYS A 199 5.78 -6.16 4.05
C LYS A 199 6.32 -4.98 4.88
N TYR A 200 5.64 -4.58 5.94
CA TYR A 200 5.95 -3.29 6.60
C TYR A 200 7.04 -3.37 7.68
N LYS A 201 7.24 -4.54 8.31
CA LYS A 201 8.12 -4.73 9.46
C LYS A 201 9.56 -4.29 9.21
N VAL A 202 10.11 -4.58 8.03
CA VAL A 202 11.48 -4.18 7.68
C VAL A 202 11.63 -2.65 7.63
N HIS A 203 10.65 -1.96 7.03
CA HIS A 203 10.64 -0.49 6.97
C HIS A 203 10.45 0.11 8.36
N CYS A 204 9.62 -0.50 9.19
CA CYS A 204 9.46 -0.11 10.58
C CYS A 204 10.76 -0.21 11.38
N ASN A 205 11.52 -1.29 11.21
CA ASN A 205 12.83 -1.44 11.86
C ASN A 205 13.80 -0.33 11.44
N VAL A 206 13.76 0.08 10.16
CA VAL A 206 14.57 1.22 9.68
C VAL A 206 14.13 2.53 10.36
N ALA A 207 12.83 2.82 10.41
CA ALA A 207 12.32 4.02 11.07
C ALA A 207 12.68 4.07 12.57
N GLU A 208 12.63 2.94 13.26
CA GLU A 208 13.04 2.82 14.67
C GLU A 208 14.54 3.02 14.86
N ALA A 209 15.37 2.44 14.00
CA ALA A 209 16.82 2.66 14.03
C ALA A 209 17.19 4.14 13.80
N LEU A 210 16.51 4.80 12.86
CA LEU A 210 16.67 6.23 12.60
C LEU A 210 16.30 7.08 13.83
N LYS A 211 15.21 6.72 14.52
CA LYS A 211 14.82 7.37 15.79
C LYS A 211 15.86 7.20 16.89
N LEU A 212 16.37 5.97 17.08
CA LEU A 212 17.40 5.68 18.07
C LEU A 212 18.65 6.52 17.82
N TYR A 213 19.13 6.52 16.57
CA TYR A 213 20.26 7.36 16.17
C TYR A 213 19.99 8.83 16.51
N CYS A 214 18.83 9.36 16.15
CA CYS A 214 18.52 10.77 16.42
C CYS A 214 18.43 11.09 17.91
N THR A 215 18.02 10.13 18.73
CA THR A 215 18.01 10.28 20.19
C THR A 215 19.43 10.31 20.74
N GLU A 216 20.30 9.39 20.30
CA GLU A 216 21.72 9.34 20.71
C GLU A 216 22.51 10.58 20.24
N ALA A 217 22.27 11.04 19.01
CA ALA A 217 22.89 12.25 18.47
C ALA A 217 22.50 13.50 19.27
N ALA A 218 21.29 13.54 19.84
CA ALA A 218 20.83 14.66 20.66
C ALA A 218 21.44 14.65 22.08
N THR A 219 21.74 13.47 22.64
CA THR A 219 22.29 13.34 24.00
C THR A 219 23.81 13.49 24.06
N LEU A 220 24.53 13.23 22.97
CA LEU A 220 26.00 13.09 22.98
C LEU A 220 26.81 14.28 22.43
N GLY A 221 26.17 15.35 21.95
CA GLY A 221 26.81 16.62 21.53
C GLY A 221 28.19 16.48 20.87
N GLU A 222 28.26 16.38 19.53
CA GLU A 222 29.49 16.47 18.70
C GLU A 222 30.74 15.76 19.30
N SER A 223 30.67 14.45 19.49
CA SER A 223 31.81 13.64 19.97
C SER A 223 32.15 12.48 19.02
N SER A 224 33.42 12.07 19.02
CA SER A 224 34.12 11.17 18.09
C SER A 224 33.56 9.74 17.95
N GLN A 225 32.55 9.35 18.75
CA GLN A 225 31.78 8.11 18.55
C GLN A 225 30.86 8.14 17.31
N HIS A 226 30.54 9.33 16.78
CA HIS A 226 29.74 9.49 15.57
C HIS A 226 30.31 8.74 14.35
N THR A 227 31.64 8.63 14.24
CA THR A 227 32.29 7.98 13.09
C THR A 227 32.04 6.47 13.09
N SER A 228 32.05 5.82 14.26
CA SER A 228 31.90 4.36 14.35
C SER A 228 30.45 3.91 14.12
N VAL A 229 29.47 4.62 14.67
CA VAL A 229 28.05 4.32 14.44
C VAL A 229 27.66 4.64 13.00
N LYS A 230 28.13 5.77 12.44
CA LYS A 230 27.92 6.12 11.03
C LYS A 230 28.51 5.06 10.09
N GLN A 231 29.75 4.63 10.33
CA GLN A 231 30.39 3.56 9.54
C GLN A 231 29.62 2.24 9.64
N LYS A 232 29.12 1.89 10.83
CA LYS A 232 28.32 0.67 11.02
C LYS A 232 26.98 0.75 10.28
N LEU A 233 26.32 1.91 10.30
CA LEU A 233 25.08 2.15 9.59
C LEU A 233 25.28 2.17 8.07
N GLU A 234 26.38 2.76 7.58
CA GLU A 234 26.77 2.75 6.17
C GLU A 234 27.07 1.32 5.69
N ALA A 235 27.77 0.52 6.50
CA ALA A 235 28.03 -0.90 6.20
C ALA A 235 26.73 -1.74 6.22
N GLU A 236 25.86 -1.56 7.22
CA GLU A 236 24.56 -2.25 7.26
C GLU A 236 23.66 -1.82 6.08
N ARG A 237 23.74 -0.56 5.65
CA ARG A 237 23.04 -0.05 4.47
C ARG A 237 23.54 -0.67 3.18
N GLU A 238 24.85 -0.80 2.99
CA GLU A 238 25.42 -1.49 1.83
C GLU A 238 24.95 -2.96 1.80
N ILE A 239 24.94 -3.63 2.94
CA ILE A 239 24.43 -5.01 3.07
C ILE A 239 22.93 -5.08 2.71
N VAL A 240 22.11 -4.15 3.19
CA VAL A 240 20.68 -4.12 2.88
C VAL A 240 20.42 -3.79 1.41
N GLN A 241 21.13 -2.81 0.83
CA GLN A 241 21.00 -2.47 -0.59
C GLN A 241 21.45 -3.63 -1.48
N GLN A 242 22.53 -4.31 -1.12
CA GLN A 242 22.99 -5.49 -1.85
C GLN A 242 21.97 -6.63 -1.77
N LYS A 243 21.33 -6.86 -0.61
CA LYS A 243 20.25 -7.83 -0.47
C LYS A 243 19.02 -7.47 -1.29
N ILE A 244 18.65 -6.19 -1.34
CA ILE A 244 17.54 -5.70 -2.18
C ILE A 244 17.87 -5.91 -3.67
N GLU A 245 19.09 -5.61 -4.10
CA GLU A 245 19.50 -5.78 -5.49
C GLU A 245 19.58 -7.25 -5.90
N LEU A 246 20.11 -8.11 -5.02
CA LEU A 246 20.07 -9.56 -5.19
C LEU A 246 18.63 -10.09 -5.31
N ALA A 247 17.72 -9.59 -4.46
CA ALA A 247 16.31 -9.96 -4.54
C ALA A 247 15.66 -9.47 -5.85
N LYS A 248 15.99 -8.26 -6.33
CA LYS A 248 15.52 -7.75 -7.63
C LYS A 248 16.02 -8.60 -8.79
N GLN A 249 17.31 -8.96 -8.78
CA GLN A 249 17.90 -9.81 -9.83
C GLN A 249 17.29 -11.21 -9.84
N ALA A 250 17.14 -11.82 -8.67
CA ALA A 250 16.48 -13.12 -8.54
C ALA A 250 15.05 -13.10 -9.10
N ALA A 251 14.28 -12.06 -8.76
CA ALA A 251 12.90 -11.92 -9.25
C ALA A 251 12.83 -11.64 -10.77
N GLN A 252 13.80 -10.90 -11.33
CA GLN A 252 13.87 -10.65 -12.76
C GLN A 252 14.29 -11.90 -13.55
N GLN A 253 15.18 -12.70 -12.98
CA GLN A 253 15.59 -13.99 -13.55
C GLN A 253 14.45 -15.01 -13.49
N GLU A 254 13.71 -15.05 -12.39
CA GLU A 254 12.49 -15.85 -12.26
C GLU A 254 11.45 -15.43 -13.31
N LYS A 255 11.18 -14.12 -13.44
CA LYS A 255 10.28 -13.59 -14.48
C LYS A 255 10.71 -13.97 -15.90
N GLN A 256 12.00 -13.90 -16.22
CA GLN A 256 12.51 -14.31 -17.54
C GLN A 256 12.36 -15.83 -17.76
N THR A 257 12.62 -16.62 -16.71
CA THR A 257 12.44 -18.08 -16.74
C THR A 257 10.98 -18.43 -16.98
N THR A 258 10.04 -17.81 -16.25
CA THR A 258 8.60 -18.02 -16.43
C THR A 258 8.16 -17.59 -17.83
N LEU A 259 8.67 -16.47 -18.35
CA LEU A 259 8.35 -16.01 -19.70
C LEU A 259 8.88 -16.96 -20.78
N PHE A 260 10.08 -17.52 -20.59
CA PHE A 260 10.64 -18.51 -21.50
C PHE A 260 9.81 -19.80 -21.49
N GLN A 261 9.45 -20.30 -20.30
CA GLN A 261 8.56 -21.45 -20.15
C GLN A 261 7.18 -21.22 -20.78
N LEU A 262 6.62 -20.01 -20.65
CA LEU A 262 5.34 -19.64 -21.26
C LEU A 262 5.44 -19.67 -22.80
N LYS A 263 6.50 -19.10 -23.37
CA LYS A 263 6.74 -19.11 -24.82
C LYS A 263 7.01 -20.51 -25.36
N GLU A 264 7.67 -21.37 -24.59
CA GLU A 264 7.89 -22.77 -24.95
C GLU A 264 6.57 -23.59 -24.88
N ALA A 265 5.72 -23.32 -23.89
CA ALA A 265 4.41 -23.93 -23.80
C ALA A 265 3.50 -23.50 -24.98
N GLU A 266 3.57 -22.22 -25.37
CA GLU A 266 2.84 -21.67 -26.52
C GLU A 266 3.35 -22.23 -27.87
N SER A 267 4.67 -22.41 -28.03
CA SER A 267 5.25 -23.01 -29.23
C SER A 267 4.91 -24.50 -29.35
N LYS A 268 4.88 -25.24 -28.23
CA LYS A 268 4.42 -26.64 -28.20
C LYS A 268 2.92 -26.76 -28.48
N ALA A 269 2.11 -25.85 -27.97
CA ALA A 269 0.67 -25.82 -28.25
C ALA A 269 0.37 -25.49 -29.72
N SER A 270 1.11 -24.53 -30.32
CA SER A 270 0.97 -24.17 -31.73
C SER A 270 1.51 -25.25 -32.69
N ALA A 271 2.57 -25.98 -32.31
CA ALA A 271 3.02 -27.17 -33.03
C ALA A 271 2.02 -28.33 -32.93
N ALA A 272 1.32 -28.48 -31.80
CA ALA A 272 0.28 -29.49 -31.60
C ALA A 272 -1.02 -29.20 -32.38
N THR A 273 -1.31 -27.95 -32.75
CA THR A 273 -2.49 -27.60 -33.58
C THR A 273 -2.35 -27.94 -35.06
N SER A 274 -1.26 -28.57 -35.51
CA SER A 274 -1.13 -29.09 -36.88
C SER A 274 -1.63 -30.53 -37.05
N LEU A 275 -2.09 -31.21 -36.00
CA LEU A 275 -2.66 -32.56 -36.10
C LEU A 275 -3.96 -32.67 -35.29
N SER A 276 -5.04 -32.96 -36.02
CA SER A 276 -6.34 -33.30 -35.48
C SER A 276 -6.28 -34.56 -34.58
N SER A 277 -7.18 -34.57 -33.60
CA SER A 277 -7.78 -35.72 -32.91
C SER A 277 -7.22 -36.16 -31.54
N ALA A 278 -8.18 -36.21 -30.60
CA ALA A 278 -8.44 -37.27 -29.63
C ALA A 278 -7.54 -37.41 -28.36
N PHE A 279 -8.20 -37.27 -27.20
CA PHE A 279 -7.87 -37.75 -25.84
C PHE A 279 -6.46 -37.42 -25.30
N GLY A 280 -6.30 -36.70 -24.20
CA GLY A 280 -6.80 -37.04 -22.87
C GLY A 280 -5.60 -37.06 -21.90
N THR A 281 -5.80 -36.58 -20.68
CA THR A 281 -4.83 -36.53 -19.56
C THR A 281 -3.62 -35.61 -19.72
N LEU A 282 -3.79 -34.33 -19.34
CA LEU A 282 -2.65 -33.53 -18.88
C LEU A 282 -2.47 -33.78 -17.38
N ALA A 283 -1.29 -34.29 -17.06
CA ALA A 283 -0.83 -34.58 -15.72
C ALA A 283 -0.86 -33.33 -14.83
N VAL A 284 -1.31 -33.56 -13.60
CA VAL A 284 -1.19 -32.65 -12.46
C VAL A 284 0.28 -32.28 -12.29
N ILE A 285 0.62 -31.03 -12.60
CA ILE A 285 1.82 -30.41 -12.08
C ILE A 285 1.38 -29.66 -10.83
N GLU A 286 1.64 -30.26 -9.67
CA GLU A 286 1.61 -29.57 -8.40
C GLU A 286 2.68 -28.47 -8.43
N LEU A 287 2.26 -27.25 -8.76
CA LEU A 287 3.06 -26.05 -8.55
C LEU A 287 2.82 -25.56 -7.12
N PRO A 288 3.86 -25.34 -6.31
CA PRO A 288 3.74 -24.60 -5.07
C PRO A 288 3.45 -23.13 -5.41
N ALA A 289 2.18 -22.81 -5.64
CA ALA A 289 1.65 -21.49 -5.98
C ALA A 289 1.83 -20.42 -4.87
N ALA A 290 2.55 -20.75 -3.80
CA ALA A 290 2.68 -19.90 -2.62
C ALA A 290 3.76 -18.81 -2.72
N LEU A 291 4.72 -18.90 -3.66
CA LEU A 291 5.79 -17.90 -3.77
C LEU A 291 5.53 -16.82 -4.85
N PHE A 292 4.61 -17.07 -5.78
CA PHE A 292 4.37 -16.18 -6.93
C PHE A 292 3.63 -14.88 -6.58
N PHE A 293 2.93 -14.83 -5.44
CA PHE A 293 2.13 -13.65 -5.06
C PHE A 293 2.90 -12.55 -4.32
N LEU A 294 4.16 -12.79 -3.92
CA LEU A 294 4.93 -11.79 -3.16
C LEU A 294 5.67 -10.74 -4.02
N TYR A 295 5.67 -10.87 -5.35
CA TYR A 295 6.42 -9.95 -6.24
C TYR A 295 5.56 -8.88 -6.95
N LYS A 296 4.24 -8.82 -6.70
CA LYS A 296 3.40 -7.69 -7.16
C LYS A 296 3.35 -6.56 -6.13
N VAL A 297 4.50 -5.97 -5.82
CA VAL A 297 4.60 -4.59 -5.32
C VAL A 297 5.72 -3.94 -6.14
N LYS A 298 5.32 -3.13 -7.12
CA LYS A 298 6.15 -2.69 -8.24
C LYS A 298 7.04 -1.49 -7.85
N LEU A 299 8.25 -1.51 -8.43
CA LEU A 299 9.06 -0.34 -8.80
C LEU A 299 8.24 0.78 -9.45
#